data_AF-A0A954VKM9-F1
#
_entry.id   AF-A0A954VKM9-F1
#
_cell.length_a   1.000
_cell.length_b   1.000
_cell.length_c   1.000
_cell.angle_alpha   90.00
_cell.angle_beta   90.00
_cell.angle_gamma   90.00
#
_symmetry.space_group_name_H-M   'P 1'
#
loop_
_entity.id
_entity.type
_entity.pdbx_description
1 polymer ?
#
loop_
_entity_poly.entity_id
_entity_poly.type
_entity_poly.pdbx_seq_one_letter_code
_entity_poly.pdbx_strand_id
1 'polypeptide(L)'
;MNSSECAIPFAMQDAKMVAQIRRKYRALRPEMDERMRRQWAAAEAKELGWGGVSLVANATGLSRPTISVRIEELELSPKKRLIAAQQIRRPGAGRKQAADLDPELIAALEQLKLGVCLLNPKTQEVSILVVLDRWLRHFVLV
;
A
#
# COMPACT_ATOMS: atom_id res chain seq x y z
N MET A 1 -41.51 -40.37 -4.10
CA MET A 1 -41.52 -38.92 -3.79
C MET A 1 -40.08 -38.46 -3.88
N ASN A 2 -39.76 -37.72 -4.94
CA ASN A 2 -38.39 -37.48 -5.36
C ASN A 2 -37.73 -36.40 -4.50
N SER A 3 -36.70 -36.76 -3.73
CA SER A 3 -35.99 -35.84 -2.81
C SER A 3 -35.10 -34.81 -3.54
N SER A 4 -35.06 -34.83 -4.87
CA SER A 4 -34.16 -34.01 -5.69
C SER A 4 -34.70 -32.60 -6.00
N GLU A 5 -35.98 -32.31 -5.75
CA GLU A 5 -36.59 -31.02 -6.13
C GLU A 5 -36.40 -29.91 -5.09
N CYS A 6 -36.03 -30.23 -3.85
CA CYS A 6 -35.98 -29.23 -2.77
C CYS A 6 -34.71 -28.34 -2.77
N ALA A 7 -33.62 -28.79 -3.40
CA ALA A 7 -32.34 -28.05 -3.45
C ALA A 7 -32.16 -27.15 -4.68
N ILE A 8 -33.03 -27.28 -5.69
CA ILE A 8 -32.91 -26.65 -7.01
C ILE A 8 -33.20 -25.12 -6.98
N PRO A 9 -34.13 -24.58 -6.16
CA PRO A 9 -34.47 -23.15 -6.23
C PRO A 9 -33.35 -22.22 -5.77
N PHE A 10 -32.67 -22.55 -4.67
CA PHE A 10 -31.65 -21.68 -4.06
C PHE A 10 -30.38 -21.61 -4.91
N ALA A 11 -29.90 -22.76 -5.41
CA ALA A 11 -28.70 -22.82 -6.25
C ALA A 11 -28.87 -22.10 -7.60
N MET A 12 -30.07 -22.16 -8.19
CA MET A 12 -30.38 -21.44 -9.43
C MET A 12 -30.39 -19.91 -9.20
N GLN A 13 -30.87 -19.46 -8.04
CA GLN A 13 -30.85 -18.07 -7.64
C GLN A 13 -29.42 -17.54 -7.48
N ASP A 14 -28.55 -18.32 -6.84
CA ASP A 14 -27.13 -18.00 -6.66
C ASP A 14 -26.41 -17.89 -8.01
N ALA A 15 -26.65 -18.83 -8.94
CA ALA A 15 -26.05 -18.80 -10.27
C ALA A 15 -26.45 -17.52 -11.06
N LYS A 16 -27.72 -17.12 -10.98
CA LYS A 16 -28.21 -15.87 -11.59
C LYS A 16 -27.53 -14.65 -10.95
N MET A 17 -27.39 -14.64 -9.63
CA MET A 17 -26.74 -13.55 -8.90
C MET A 17 -25.25 -13.43 -9.25
N VAL A 18 -24.52 -14.56 -9.27
CA VAL A 18 -23.12 -14.63 -9.70
C VAL A 18 -22.96 -14.10 -11.13
N ALA A 19 -23.85 -14.47 -12.05
CA ALA A 19 -23.82 -13.97 -13.42
C ALA A 19 -24.05 -12.45 -13.49
N GLN A 20 -24.96 -11.90 -12.67
CA GLN A 20 -25.22 -10.46 -12.59
C GLN A 20 -24.02 -9.69 -12.05
N ILE A 21 -23.45 -10.12 -10.93
CA ILE A 21 -22.25 -9.51 -10.34
C ILE A 21 -21.10 -9.56 -11.34
N ARG A 22 -20.90 -10.70 -12.02
CA ARG A 22 -19.84 -10.87 -13.00
C ARG A 22 -19.98 -9.90 -14.18
N ARG A 23 -21.21 -9.64 -14.65
CA ARG A 23 -21.46 -8.63 -15.71
C ARG A 23 -21.08 -7.23 -15.24
N LYS A 24 -21.56 -6.81 -14.06
CA LYS A 24 -21.21 -5.50 -13.47
C LYS A 24 -19.69 -5.34 -13.32
N TYR A 25 -19.04 -6.36 -12.75
CA TYR A 25 -17.59 -6.34 -12.52
C TYR A 25 -16.81 -6.21 -13.83
N ARG A 26 -17.15 -7.01 -14.86
CA ARG A 26 -16.45 -6.98 -16.15
C ARG A 26 -16.58 -5.64 -16.86
N ALA A 27 -17.72 -4.96 -16.73
CA ALA A 27 -17.93 -3.65 -17.34
C ALA A 27 -17.00 -2.60 -16.74
N LEU A 28 -16.81 -2.60 -15.41
CA LEU A 28 -15.99 -1.60 -14.72
C LEU A 28 -14.50 -1.99 -14.61
N ARG A 29 -14.17 -3.28 -14.75
CA ARG A 29 -12.81 -3.81 -14.51
C ARG A 29 -11.69 -3.08 -15.26
N PRO A 30 -11.85 -2.63 -16.53
CA PRO A 30 -10.80 -1.92 -17.25
C PRO A 30 -10.44 -0.57 -16.62
N GLU A 31 -11.39 0.09 -15.97
CA GLU A 31 -11.24 1.42 -15.37
C GLU A 31 -10.78 1.35 -13.91
N MET A 32 -10.92 0.19 -13.27
CA MET A 32 -10.57 -0.01 -11.87
C MET A 32 -9.12 -0.45 -11.68
N ASP A 33 -8.41 0.31 -10.84
CA ASP A 33 -7.15 -0.14 -10.25
C ASP A 33 -7.36 -1.29 -9.24
N GLU A 34 -6.27 -1.90 -8.78
CA GLU A 34 -6.36 -3.06 -7.88
C GLU A 34 -7.05 -2.73 -6.55
N ARG A 35 -6.89 -1.51 -6.04
CA ARG A 35 -7.53 -1.10 -4.78
C ARG A 35 -9.03 -0.94 -4.95
N MET A 36 -9.45 -0.25 -6.00
CA MET A 36 -10.84 -0.01 -6.36
C MET A 36 -11.58 -1.33 -6.57
N ARG A 37 -10.97 -2.31 -7.25
CA ARG A 37 -11.57 -3.66 -7.42
C ARG A 37 -11.92 -4.30 -6.08
N ARG A 38 -11.01 -4.23 -5.09
CA ARG A 38 -11.23 -4.84 -3.78
C ARG A 38 -12.28 -4.08 -2.97
N GLN A 39 -12.30 -2.75 -3.07
CA GLN A 39 -13.33 -1.92 -2.42
C GLN A 39 -14.72 -2.16 -3.03
N TRP A 40 -14.81 -2.21 -4.36
CA TRP A 40 -16.05 -2.54 -5.07
C TRP A 40 -16.59 -3.91 -4.67
N ALA A 41 -15.71 -4.93 -4.63
CA ALA A 41 -16.10 -6.28 -4.22
C ALA A 41 -16.59 -6.34 -2.76
N ALA A 42 -15.97 -5.60 -1.86
CA ALA A 42 -16.43 -5.50 -0.47
C ALA A 42 -17.79 -4.80 -0.36
N ALA A 43 -18.01 -3.72 -1.12
CA ALA A 43 -19.29 -3.03 -1.14
C ALA A 43 -20.41 -3.94 -1.65
N GLU A 44 -20.21 -4.62 -2.78
CA GLU A 44 -21.22 -5.54 -3.33
C GLU A 44 -21.48 -6.72 -2.38
N ALA A 45 -20.43 -7.26 -1.74
CA ALA A 45 -20.59 -8.36 -0.78
C ALA A 45 -21.34 -7.93 0.49
N LYS A 46 -21.13 -6.68 0.96
CA LYS A 46 -21.85 -6.12 2.11
C LYS A 46 -23.34 -5.95 1.82
N GLU A 47 -23.69 -5.42 0.66
CA GLU A 47 -25.10 -5.25 0.24
C GLU A 47 -25.85 -6.58 0.12
N LEU A 48 -25.16 -7.65 -0.31
CA LEU A 48 -25.76 -8.99 -0.45
C LEU A 48 -25.97 -9.71 0.89
N GLY A 49 -25.28 -9.31 1.96
CA GLY A 49 -25.38 -9.94 3.28
C GLY A 49 -24.86 -11.38 3.32
N TRP A 50 -25.67 -12.31 3.85
CA TRP A 50 -25.25 -13.70 4.06
C TRP A 50 -24.92 -14.40 2.74
N GLY A 51 -23.74 -15.02 2.68
CA GLY A 51 -23.25 -15.66 1.45
C GLY A 51 -22.70 -14.69 0.39
N GLY A 52 -22.86 -13.37 0.55
CA GLY A 52 -22.40 -12.34 -0.39
C GLY A 52 -20.91 -12.44 -0.72
N VAL A 53 -20.06 -12.69 0.28
CA VAL A 53 -18.62 -12.89 0.08
C VAL A 53 -18.34 -14.09 -0.85
N SER A 54 -19.08 -15.19 -0.72
CA SER A 54 -18.93 -16.37 -1.58
C SER A 54 -19.34 -16.07 -3.02
N LEU A 55 -20.49 -15.40 -3.19
CA LEU A 55 -21.04 -15.07 -4.50
C LEU A 55 -20.13 -14.10 -5.26
N VAL A 56 -19.65 -13.05 -4.59
CA VAL A 56 -18.73 -12.07 -5.18
C VAL A 56 -17.38 -12.69 -5.49
N ALA A 57 -16.83 -13.53 -4.61
CA ALA A 57 -15.59 -14.25 -4.88
C ALA A 57 -15.71 -15.14 -6.13
N ASN A 58 -16.82 -15.88 -6.27
CA ASN A 58 -17.09 -16.71 -7.44
C ASN A 58 -17.28 -15.86 -8.73
N ALA A 59 -17.91 -14.70 -8.61
CA ALA A 59 -18.14 -13.81 -9.74
C ALA A 59 -16.85 -13.14 -10.25
N THR A 60 -15.99 -12.68 -9.33
CA THR A 60 -14.85 -11.80 -9.61
C THR A 60 -13.49 -12.51 -9.64
N GLY A 61 -13.36 -13.66 -8.97
CA GLY A 61 -12.09 -14.37 -8.78
C GLY A 61 -11.23 -13.81 -7.66
N LEU A 62 -11.70 -12.82 -6.89
CA LEU A 62 -10.99 -12.28 -5.73
C LEU A 62 -11.04 -13.27 -4.56
N SER A 63 -9.96 -13.30 -3.77
CA SER A 63 -9.91 -14.17 -2.58
C SER A 63 -10.91 -13.70 -1.53
N ARG A 64 -11.59 -14.67 -0.88
CA ARG A 64 -12.56 -14.39 0.19
C ARG A 64 -11.92 -13.57 1.34
N PRO A 65 -10.69 -13.88 1.81
CA PRO A 65 -10.02 -13.05 2.81
C PRO A 65 -9.84 -11.60 2.38
N THR A 66 -9.51 -11.35 1.10
CA THR A 66 -9.37 -9.99 0.58
C THR A 66 -10.68 -9.22 0.67
N ILE A 67 -11.80 -9.85 0.33
CA ILE A 67 -13.13 -9.22 0.39
C ILE A 67 -13.50 -8.94 1.86
N SER A 68 -13.33 -9.91 2.75
CA SER A 68 -13.62 -9.75 4.19
C SER A 68 -12.83 -8.61 4.83
N VAL A 69 -11.51 -8.54 4.61
CA VAL A 69 -10.68 -7.44 5.14
C VAL A 69 -11.16 -6.09 4.62
N ARG A 70 -11.56 -5.99 3.35
CA ARG A 70 -12.07 -4.73 2.80
C ARG A 70 -13.46 -4.37 3.29
N ILE A 71 -14.31 -5.33 3.65
CA ILE A 71 -15.58 -5.05 4.34
C ILE A 71 -15.29 -4.37 5.68
N GLU A 72 -14.37 -4.92 6.48
CA GLU A 72 -13.96 -4.31 7.75
C GLU A 72 -13.43 -2.88 7.56
N GLU A 73 -12.64 -2.64 6.51
CA GLU A 73 -12.16 -1.30 6.18
C GLU A 73 -13.26 -0.31 5.78
N LEU A 74 -14.36 -0.79 5.17
CA LEU A 74 -15.50 0.06 4.83
C LEU A 74 -16.26 0.51 6.07
N GLU A 75 -16.30 -0.29 7.13
CA GLU A 75 -16.90 0.11 8.42
C GLU A 75 -16.08 1.16 9.17
N LEU A 76 -14.82 1.37 8.78
CA LEU A 76 -13.99 2.42 9.37
C LEU A 76 -14.51 3.82 8.99
N SER A 77 -14.34 4.76 9.92
CA SER A 77 -14.61 6.17 9.65
C SER A 77 -13.78 6.69 8.47
N PRO A 78 -14.25 7.70 7.72
CA PRO A 78 -13.55 8.19 6.52
C PRO A 78 -12.08 8.55 6.77
N LYS A 79 -11.78 9.18 7.91
CA LYS A 79 -10.41 9.52 8.33
C LYS A 79 -9.54 8.27 8.52
N LYS A 80 -10.06 7.23 9.17
CA LYS A 80 -9.34 5.95 9.37
C LYS A 80 -9.15 5.21 8.04
N ARG A 81 -10.14 5.28 7.14
CA ARG A 81 -10.07 4.67 5.80
C ARG A 81 -8.99 5.31 4.93
N LEU A 82 -8.81 6.63 5.02
CA LEU A 82 -7.70 7.35 4.37
C LEU A 82 -6.34 6.89 4.88
N ILE A 83 -6.19 6.72 6.20
CA ILE A 83 -4.95 6.23 6.81
C ILE A 83 -4.67 4.79 6.36
N ALA A 84 -5.67 3.90 6.44
CA ALA A 84 -5.54 2.51 6.01
C ALA A 84 -5.20 2.38 4.52
N ALA A 85 -5.69 3.30 3.68
CA ALA A 85 -5.36 3.34 2.25
C ALA A 85 -3.90 3.68 1.95
N GLN A 86 -3.26 4.47 2.81
CA GLN A 86 -1.86 4.88 2.67
C GLN A 86 -0.90 3.83 3.26
N GLN A 87 -1.38 3.00 4.19
CA GLN A 87 -0.58 1.98 4.83
C GLN A 87 -0.50 0.70 3.98
N ILE A 88 0.67 0.44 3.39
CA ILE A 88 0.97 -0.82 2.69
C ILE A 88 1.12 -1.98 3.69
N ARG A 89 1.62 -1.68 4.89
CA ARG A 89 1.87 -2.65 5.97
C ARG A 89 1.03 -2.30 7.19
N ARG A 90 0.65 -3.31 7.96
CA ARG A 90 0.07 -3.09 9.29
C ARG A 90 1.03 -2.27 10.16
N PRO A 91 0.54 -1.40 11.04
CA PRO A 91 1.39 -0.71 12.00
C PRO A 91 2.19 -1.74 12.80
N GLY A 92 3.50 -1.52 12.92
CA GLY A 92 4.42 -2.43 13.61
C GLY A 92 4.85 -3.68 12.83
N ALA A 93 4.33 -3.92 11.61
CA ALA A 93 4.70 -5.08 10.79
C ALA A 93 5.97 -4.86 9.94
N GLY A 94 6.89 -4.02 10.43
CA GLY A 94 8.18 -3.76 9.80
C GLY A 94 9.31 -4.45 10.54
N ARG A 95 10.39 -4.80 9.83
CA ARG A 95 11.69 -4.97 10.47
C ARG A 95 11.98 -3.66 11.22
N LYS A 96 12.35 -3.74 12.50
CA LYS A 96 12.78 -2.57 13.29
C LYS A 96 13.77 -1.74 12.47
N GLN A 97 13.69 -0.41 12.53
CA GLN A 97 14.59 0.40 11.73
C GLN A 97 16.01 0.03 12.11
N ALA A 98 16.91 -0.05 11.13
CA ALA A 98 18.30 -0.40 11.42
C ALA A 98 18.94 0.63 12.38
N ALA A 99 18.45 1.87 12.35
CA ALA A 99 18.75 2.92 13.33
C ALA A 99 18.31 2.61 14.77
N ASP A 100 17.22 1.86 14.97
CA ASP A 100 16.76 1.44 16.30
C ASP A 100 17.61 0.30 16.87
N LEU A 101 18.26 -0.48 16.00
CA LEU A 101 19.09 -1.64 16.36
C LEU A 101 20.56 -1.26 16.52
N ASP A 102 21.02 -0.26 15.77
CA ASP A 102 22.38 0.25 15.79
C ASP A 102 22.33 1.79 15.72
N PRO A 103 22.49 2.49 16.85
CA PRO A 103 22.49 3.95 16.91
C PRO A 103 23.65 4.59 16.15
N GLU A 104 24.77 3.88 15.99
CA GLU A 104 25.96 4.39 15.29
C GLU A 104 25.84 4.25 13.76
N LEU A 105 24.89 3.44 13.29
CA LEU A 105 24.66 3.19 11.87
C LEU A 105 24.34 4.45 11.08
N ILE A 106 23.61 5.41 11.66
CA ILE A 106 23.28 6.67 10.98
C ILE A 106 24.57 7.47 10.72
N ALA A 107 25.42 7.61 11.75
CA ALA A 107 26.69 8.30 11.64
C ALA A 107 27.64 7.59 10.65
N ALA A 108 27.69 6.25 10.66
CA ALA A 108 28.48 5.48 9.73
C ALA A 108 28.00 5.62 8.27
N LEU A 109 26.68 5.65 8.05
CA LEU A 109 26.08 5.89 6.73
C LEU A 109 26.35 7.32 6.22
N GLU A 110 26.33 8.31 7.10
CA GLU A 110 26.69 9.70 6.75
C GLU A 110 28.17 9.83 6.40
N GLN A 111 29.05 9.16 7.15
CA GLN A 111 30.48 9.09 6.84
C GLN A 111 30.76 8.37 5.52
N LEU A 112 30.03 7.30 5.21
CA LEU A 112 30.13 6.62 3.91
C LEU A 112 29.65 7.51 2.77
N LYS A 113 28.56 8.25 2.95
CA LYS A 113 28.12 9.25 1.96
C LYS A 113 29.19 10.32 1.74
N LEU A 114 29.77 10.87 2.81
CA LEU A 114 30.83 11.87 2.72
C LEU A 114 32.12 11.30 2.10
N GLY A 115 32.52 10.08 2.46
CA GLY A 115 33.71 9.41 1.92
C GLY A 115 33.58 9.03 0.45
N VAL A 116 32.41 8.59 0.00
CA VAL A 116 32.13 8.32 -1.42
C VAL A 116 32.01 9.62 -2.22
N CYS A 117 31.48 10.70 -1.64
CA CYS A 117 31.48 12.03 -2.26
C CYS A 117 32.90 12.62 -2.42
N LEU A 118 33.84 12.34 -1.50
CA LEU A 118 35.24 12.75 -1.63
C LEU A 118 36.04 11.93 -2.66
N LEU A 119 35.52 10.77 -3.07
CA LEU A 119 36.13 9.89 -4.08
C LEU A 119 35.52 10.07 -5.48
N ASN A 120 34.63 11.05 -5.67
CA ASN A 120 34.05 11.39 -6.97
C ASN A 120 34.57 12.77 -7.43
N PRO A 121 35.54 12.86 -8.37
CA PRO A 121 36.20 14.13 -8.73
C PRO A 121 35.36 15.05 -9.63
N LYS A 122 34.02 15.09 -9.46
CA LYS A 122 33.12 15.86 -10.33
C LYS A 122 32.44 17.07 -9.67
N THR A 123 32.82 17.44 -8.46
CA THR A 123 32.47 18.73 -7.86
C THR A 123 33.71 19.41 -7.28
N GLN A 124 34.61 19.86 -8.17
CA GLN A 124 35.37 21.06 -7.87
C GLN A 124 34.38 22.24 -7.92
N GLU A 125 34.06 22.79 -6.76
CA GLU A 125 34.09 24.22 -6.47
C GLU A 125 33.38 24.47 -5.14
N VAL A 126 34.11 24.29 -4.04
CA VAL A 126 33.94 25.17 -2.88
C VAL A 126 35.26 25.20 -2.12
N SER A 127 36.07 26.22 -2.37
CA SER A 127 37.11 26.72 -1.45
C SER A 127 37.74 28.03 -1.97
N ILE A 128 36.98 29.13 -1.96
CA ILE A 128 37.59 30.48 -1.97
C ILE A 128 37.67 31.03 -0.53
N LEU A 129 36.76 30.66 0.37
CA LEU A 129 36.74 31.22 1.74
C LEU A 129 37.78 30.60 2.70
N VAL A 130 38.15 29.33 2.56
CA VAL A 130 39.14 28.69 3.47
C VAL A 130 40.59 29.08 3.13
N VAL A 131 40.85 29.49 1.88
CA VAL A 131 42.17 30.01 1.47
C VAL A 131 42.34 31.48 1.87
N LEU A 132 41.25 32.26 1.93
CA LEU A 132 41.28 33.66 2.39
C LEU A 132 41.50 33.81 3.90
N ASP A 133 41.13 32.81 4.72
CA ASP A 133 41.41 32.82 6.17
C ASP A 133 42.92 32.62 6.50
N ARG A 134 43.70 32.12 5.53
CA ARG A 134 45.17 32.03 5.61
C ARG A 134 45.88 33.30 5.12
N TRP A 135 45.19 34.21 4.42
CA TRP A 135 45.79 35.40 3.80
C TRP A 135 45.42 36.74 4.46
N LEU A 136 44.42 36.82 5.33
CA LEU A 136 44.12 38.04 6.10
C LEU A 136 44.63 38.02 7.56
N ARG A 137 45.08 36.86 8.07
CA ARG A 137 45.95 36.79 9.27
C ARG A 137 47.40 37.21 8.98
N HIS A 138 47.70 37.66 7.75
CA HIS A 138 48.89 38.44 7.40
C HIS A 138 48.59 39.95 7.47
N PHE A 139 47.87 40.32 8.53
CA PHE A 139 47.84 41.65 9.11
C PHE A 139 49.26 42.00 9.59
N VAL A 140 49.61 43.29 9.56
CA VAL A 140 50.64 43.95 10.38
C VAL A 140 52.11 43.79 9.96
N LEU A 141 52.56 44.67 9.06
CA LEU A 141 53.72 45.56 9.25
C LEU A 141 53.82 46.50 8.03
N VAL A 142 52.94 47.51 7.98
CA VAL A 142 53.18 48.94 7.60
C VAL A 142 51.95 49.70 8.09
#